data_AF-A0A7W1D071-F1
#
_entry.id   AF-A0A7W1D071-F1
#
_cell.length_a   1.000
_cell.length_b   1.000
_cell.length_c   1.000
_cell.angle_alpha   90.00
_cell.angle_beta   90.00
_cell.angle_gamma   90.00
#
_symmetry.space_group_name_H-M   'P 1'
#
loop_
_entity.id
_entity.type
_entity.pdbx_description
1 polymer ?
#
loop_
_entity_poly.entity_id
_entity_poly.type
_entity_poly.pdbx_seq_one_letter_code
_entity_poly.pdbx_strand_id
1 'polypeptide(L)'
;MVSTKGSWEAGVDGAKPGIIMQAHPKVGHSYHREYYKGEAEDMAKVQSLNESLTVPYGSFDHVLETKEWTPLEPSYVEHKYYARGVGQVYGGGSELVDVKTG
;
A
#
# COMPACT_ATOMS: atom_id res chain seq x y z
N MET A 1 -8.72 15.56 22.29
CA MET A 1 -8.85 14.18 22.81
C MET A 1 -8.25 13.27 21.75
N VAL A 2 -7.39 12.33 22.14
CA VAL A 2 -6.88 11.29 21.22
C VAL A 2 -7.63 10.00 21.57
N SER A 3 -8.22 9.36 20.56
CA SER A 3 -8.94 8.09 20.70
C SER A 3 -8.09 6.98 20.10
N THR A 4 -8.13 5.78 20.70
CA THR A 4 -7.53 4.56 20.13
C THR A 4 -8.49 3.78 19.24
N LYS A 5 -9.70 4.32 19.00
CA LYS A 5 -10.69 3.69 18.12
C LYS A 5 -10.10 3.53 16.72
N GLY A 6 -10.06 2.30 16.21
CA GLY A 6 -9.45 1.93 14.93
C GLY A 6 -8.02 1.38 15.05
N SER A 7 -7.39 1.43 16.23
CA SER A 7 -6.11 0.76 16.47
C SER A 7 -6.31 -0.73 16.74
N TRP A 8 -5.39 -1.55 16.26
CA TRP A 8 -5.33 -3.00 16.47
C TRP A 8 -3.87 -3.45 16.65
N GLU A 9 -3.66 -4.64 17.22
CA GLU A 9 -2.31 -5.18 17.47
C GLU A 9 -2.17 -6.58 16.86
N ALA A 10 -1.14 -6.79 16.04
CA ALA A 10 -0.89 -8.09 15.42
C ALA A 10 -0.65 -9.18 16.48
N GLY A 11 -1.32 -10.32 16.33
CA GLY A 11 -1.25 -11.43 17.28
C GLY A 11 -2.26 -11.35 18.43
N VAL A 12 -2.95 -10.22 18.59
CA VAL A 12 -4.03 -10.04 19.57
C VAL A 12 -5.38 -10.28 18.88
N ASP A 13 -6.31 -10.97 19.55
CA ASP A 13 -7.69 -11.19 19.09
C ASP A 13 -7.85 -11.72 17.65
N GLY A 14 -6.84 -12.46 17.18
CA GLY A 14 -6.81 -13.04 15.84
C GLY A 14 -6.34 -12.11 14.72
N ALA A 15 -5.95 -10.87 15.05
CA ALA A 15 -5.33 -9.96 14.11
C ALA A 15 -3.98 -10.53 13.60
N LYS A 16 -3.71 -10.38 12.31
CA LYS A 16 -2.51 -10.90 11.65
C LYS A 16 -1.54 -9.76 11.35
N PRO A 17 -0.22 -10.03 11.33
CA PRO A 17 0.75 -9.06 10.85
C PRO A 17 0.46 -8.72 9.38
N GLY A 18 0.48 -7.44 9.07
CA GLY A 18 0.28 -6.92 7.74
C GLY A 18 1.46 -7.14 6.81
N ILE A 19 1.20 -7.22 5.49
CA ILE A 19 2.23 -7.25 4.46
C ILE A 19 2.11 -5.96 3.65
N ILE A 20 3.09 -5.05 3.75
CA ILE A 20 3.08 -3.85 2.90
C ILE A 20 3.46 -4.20 1.46
N MET A 21 4.49 -5.03 1.29
CA MET A 21 5.01 -5.45 -0.02
C MET A 21 5.52 -6.89 0.03
N GLN A 22 5.21 -7.69 -1.00
CA GLN A 22 5.76 -9.04 -1.13
C GLN A 22 7.25 -9.00 -1.47
N ALA A 23 8.03 -9.92 -0.91
CA ALA A 23 9.46 -10.06 -1.25
C ALA A 23 9.69 -10.39 -2.74
N HIS A 24 8.77 -11.13 -3.35
CA HIS A 24 8.79 -11.51 -4.77
C HIS A 24 7.40 -11.25 -5.37
N PRO A 25 7.07 -10.00 -5.69
CA PRO A 25 5.74 -9.66 -6.20
C PRO A 25 5.53 -10.30 -7.58
N LYS A 26 4.31 -10.78 -7.82
CA LYS A 26 3.91 -11.42 -9.09
C LYS A 26 2.57 -10.88 -9.52
N VAL A 27 2.47 -10.43 -10.77
CA VAL A 27 1.23 -9.92 -11.35
C VAL A 27 0.09 -10.91 -11.11
N GLY A 28 -1.04 -10.40 -10.63
CA GLY A 28 -2.23 -11.17 -10.33
C GLY A 28 -2.30 -11.72 -8.91
N HIS A 29 -1.19 -11.78 -8.16
CA HIS A 29 -1.21 -12.24 -6.78
C HIS A 29 -1.88 -11.20 -5.87
N SER A 30 -2.77 -11.68 -5.00
CA SER A 30 -3.40 -10.90 -3.95
C SER A 30 -2.89 -11.29 -2.56
N TYR A 31 -2.89 -10.36 -1.62
CA TYR A 31 -2.47 -10.58 -0.23
C TYR A 31 -3.17 -9.60 0.72
N HIS A 32 -3.22 -9.95 2.00
CA HIS A 32 -3.69 -9.05 3.05
C HIS A 32 -2.60 -8.03 3.42
N ARG A 33 -2.90 -6.74 3.31
CA ARG A 33 -2.11 -5.66 3.91
C ARG A 33 -2.38 -5.53 5.40
N GLU A 34 -3.63 -5.74 5.80
CA GLU A 34 -4.06 -5.80 7.20
C GLU A 34 -5.13 -6.88 7.32
N TYR A 35 -5.17 -7.57 8.46
CA TYR A 35 -6.25 -8.52 8.72
C TYR A 35 -6.59 -8.58 10.20
N TYR A 36 -7.73 -8.03 10.53
CA TYR A 36 -8.47 -8.20 11.76
C TYR A 36 -9.96 -8.21 11.39
N LYS A 37 -10.58 -9.38 11.49
CA LYS A 37 -11.91 -9.65 10.94
C LYS A 37 -12.95 -8.62 11.43
N GLY A 38 -13.65 -8.00 10.49
CA GLY A 38 -14.69 -7.00 10.74
C GLY A 38 -14.20 -5.60 11.11
N GLU A 39 -12.90 -5.42 11.32
CA GLU A 39 -12.31 -4.15 11.76
C GLU A 39 -11.28 -3.61 10.75
N ALA A 40 -10.42 -4.46 10.21
CA ALA A 40 -9.42 -4.12 9.19
C ALA A 40 -9.20 -5.31 8.25
N GLU A 41 -9.59 -5.22 6.98
CA GLU A 41 -9.46 -6.31 6.02
C GLU A 41 -8.85 -5.83 4.71
N ASP A 42 -7.80 -5.03 4.82
CA ASP A 42 -7.15 -4.41 3.66
C ASP A 42 -6.45 -5.45 2.79
N MET A 43 -6.75 -5.39 1.50
CA MET A 43 -6.23 -6.25 0.46
C MET A 43 -5.37 -5.46 -0.51
N ALA A 44 -4.37 -6.11 -1.06
CA ALA A 44 -3.62 -5.62 -2.21
C ALA A 44 -3.52 -6.70 -3.28
N LYS A 45 -3.50 -6.29 -4.54
CA LYS A 45 -3.24 -7.14 -5.70
C LYS A 45 -2.19 -6.48 -6.59
N VAL A 46 -1.14 -7.22 -6.91
CA VAL A 46 -0.12 -6.77 -7.87
C VAL A 46 -0.75 -6.66 -9.26
N GLN A 47 -0.77 -5.45 -9.82
CA GLN A 47 -1.30 -5.17 -11.16
C GLN A 47 -0.19 -5.22 -12.20
N SER A 48 0.96 -4.60 -11.91
CA SER A 48 2.07 -4.47 -12.84
C SER A 48 3.40 -4.43 -12.10
N LEU A 49 4.48 -4.81 -12.79
CA LEU A 49 5.87 -4.74 -12.32
C LEU A 49 6.74 -3.85 -13.23
N ASN A 50 6.13 -3.25 -14.25
CA ASN A 50 6.85 -2.57 -15.33
C ASN A 50 6.20 -1.24 -15.70
N GLU A 51 5.59 -0.56 -14.72
CA GLU A 51 5.10 0.80 -14.92
C GLU A 51 6.26 1.79 -15.01
N SER A 52 6.01 2.90 -15.69
CA SER A 52 6.85 4.10 -15.67
C SER A 52 6.06 5.25 -15.08
N LEU A 53 6.62 5.92 -14.07
CA LEU A 53 5.93 6.98 -13.33
C LEU A 53 6.85 8.20 -13.15
N THR A 54 6.32 9.39 -13.44
CA THR A 54 6.98 10.66 -13.13
C THR A 54 6.27 11.34 -11.97
N VAL A 55 7.04 11.72 -10.96
CA VAL A 55 6.62 12.49 -9.77
C VAL A 55 7.50 13.74 -9.68
N PRO A 56 7.18 14.74 -8.83
CA PRO A 56 7.97 15.97 -8.74
C PRO A 56 9.48 15.76 -8.53
N TYR A 57 9.87 14.72 -7.80
CA TYR A 57 11.27 14.38 -7.52
C TYR A 57 12.01 13.68 -8.69
N GLY A 58 11.30 13.20 -9.72
CA GLY A 58 11.91 12.55 -10.88
C GLY A 58 11.06 11.46 -11.53
N SER A 59 11.66 10.71 -12.46
CA SER A 59 11.01 9.61 -13.17
C SER A 59 11.59 8.26 -12.75
N PHE A 60 10.70 7.27 -12.64
CA PHE A 60 11.03 5.89 -12.28
C PHE A 60 10.52 4.93 -13.33
N ASP A 61 11.31 3.89 -13.62
CA ASP A 61 10.94 2.75 -14.46
C ASP A 61 10.92 1.46 -13.62
N HIS A 62 10.29 0.41 -14.14
CA HIS A 62 10.11 -0.88 -13.45
C HIS A 62 9.38 -0.72 -12.10
N VAL A 63 8.36 0.14 -12.10
CA VAL A 63 7.55 0.46 -10.93
C VAL A 63 6.52 -0.65 -10.70
N LEU A 64 6.44 -1.11 -9.45
CA LEU A 64 5.38 -2.01 -8.97
C LEU A 64 4.11 -1.20 -8.75
N GLU A 65 3.03 -1.62 -9.39
CA GLU A 65 1.68 -1.11 -9.11
C GLU A 65 0.87 -2.15 -8.33
N THR A 66 0.25 -1.72 -7.23
CA THR A 66 -0.75 -2.49 -6.50
C THR A 66 -2.11 -1.79 -6.57
N LYS A 67 -3.16 -2.58 -6.78
CA LYS A 67 -4.54 -2.19 -6.51
C LYS A 67 -4.87 -2.59 -5.08
N GLU A 68 -5.38 -1.68 -4.28
CA GLU A 68 -5.77 -1.88 -2.89
C GLU A 68 -7.27 -1.68 -2.71
N TRP A 69 -7.88 -2.45 -1.81
CA TRP A 69 -9.31 -2.39 -1.47
C TRP A 69 -9.56 -3.05 -0.12
N THR A 70 -10.76 -2.88 0.42
CA THR A 70 -11.22 -3.64 1.60
C THR A 70 -12.61 -4.22 1.33
N PRO A 71 -12.89 -5.47 1.74
CA PRO A 71 -14.26 -6.02 1.72
C PRO A 71 -15.25 -5.22 2.58
N LEU A 72 -14.77 -4.45 3.55
CA LEU A 72 -15.59 -3.63 4.45
C LEU A 72 -16.13 -2.37 3.76
N GLU A 73 -15.46 -1.88 2.72
CA GLU A 73 -15.87 -0.75 1.89
C GLU A 73 -15.64 -1.07 0.40
N PRO A 74 -16.53 -1.86 -0.24
CA PRO A 74 -16.29 -2.41 -1.58
C PRO A 74 -16.17 -1.38 -2.70
N SER A 75 -16.68 -0.17 -2.50
CA SER A 75 -16.60 0.93 -3.46
C SER A 75 -15.24 1.62 -3.44
N TYR A 76 -14.46 1.46 -2.37
CA TYR A 76 -13.16 2.10 -2.25
C TYR A 76 -12.07 1.24 -2.91
N VAL A 77 -11.36 1.85 -3.85
CA VAL A 77 -10.22 1.27 -4.53
C VAL A 77 -9.14 2.32 -4.63
N GLU A 78 -7.92 1.92 -4.35
CA GLU A 78 -6.73 2.75 -4.47
C GLU A 78 -5.66 2.07 -5.32
N HIS A 79 -4.81 2.85 -5.97
CA HIS A 79 -3.62 2.38 -6.64
C HIS A 79 -2.39 2.97 -5.95
N LYS A 80 -1.40 2.12 -5.66
CA LYS A 80 -0.11 2.53 -5.10
C LYS A 80 1.04 2.07 -5.96
N TYR A 81 2.08 2.89 -5.98
CA TYR A 81 3.22 2.74 -6.86
C TYR A 81 4.49 2.69 -6.03
N TYR A 82 5.33 1.71 -6.31
CA TYR A 82 6.56 1.45 -5.57
C TYR A 82 7.76 1.32 -6.51
N ALA A 83 8.80 2.10 -6.24
CA ALA A 83 10.07 2.03 -6.96
C ALA A 83 11.11 1.26 -6.14
N ARG A 84 11.91 0.42 -6.83
CA ARG A 84 12.99 -0.34 -6.22
C ARG A 84 14.03 0.59 -5.60
N GLY A 85 14.40 0.34 -4.34
CA GLY A 85 15.38 1.14 -3.61
C GLY A 85 14.82 2.41 -2.98
N VAL A 86 13.54 2.74 -3.21
CA VAL A 86 12.87 3.92 -2.65
C VAL A 86 11.69 3.54 -1.78
N GLY A 87 10.85 2.59 -2.23
CA GLY A 87 9.59 2.27 -1.59
C GLY A 87 8.43 2.95 -2.31
N GLN A 88 7.40 3.39 -1.57
CA GLN A 88 6.22 4.03 -2.16
C GLN A 88 6.59 5.39 -2.75
N VAL A 89 6.29 5.58 -4.03
CA VAL A 89 6.56 6.83 -4.75
C VAL A 89 5.29 7.65 -5.02
N TYR A 90 4.12 6.99 -5.04
CA TYR A 90 2.82 7.62 -5.26
C TYR A 90 1.65 6.74 -4.78
N GLY A 91 0.49 7.36 -4.51
CA GLY A 91 -0.74 6.72 -4.02
C GLY A 91 -0.86 6.77 -2.50
N GLY A 92 -1.98 6.38 -1.92
CA GLY A 92 -2.18 6.42 -0.45
C GLY A 92 -2.33 7.83 0.10
N GLY A 93 -2.72 8.81 -0.74
CA GLY A 93 -2.56 10.24 -0.43
C GLY A 93 -1.10 10.68 -0.23
N SER A 94 -0.13 9.82 -0.57
CA SER A 94 1.30 10.07 -0.44
C SER A 94 1.94 10.20 -1.82
N GLU A 95 2.91 11.10 -1.93
CA GLU A 95 3.73 11.27 -3.12
C GLU A 95 5.12 11.76 -2.72
N LEU A 96 6.13 11.47 -3.54
CA LEU A 96 7.45 12.07 -3.35
C LEU A 96 7.44 13.50 -3.84
N VAL A 97 7.88 14.40 -2.95
CA VAL A 97 8.02 15.83 -3.21
C VAL A 97 9.47 16.26 -2.98
N ASP A 98 9.89 17.29 -3.69
CA ASP A 98 11.17 17.94 -3.40
C ASP A 98 11.16 18.57 -2.01
N VAL A 99 12.18 18.24 -1.22
CA VAL A 99 12.44 18.93 0.05
C VAL A 99 13.08 20.28 -0.28
N LYS A 100 12.35 21.37 -0.05
CA LYS A 100 12.93 22.72 -0.12
C LYS A 100 13.88 22.91 1.07
N THR A 101 15.15 22.60 0.88
CA THR A 101 16.21 23.06 1.79
C THR A 101 16.53 24.51 1.46
N GLY A 102 16.16 25.42 2.36
CA GLY A 102 16.55 26.83 2.30
C GLY A 102 17.99 27.06 2.72
#